data_AF-A0A3C0FYL3-F1
#
_entry.id   AF-A0A3C0FYL3-F1
#
_cell.length_a   1.000
_cell.length_b   1.000
_cell.length_c   1.000
_cell.angle_alpha   90.00
_cell.angle_beta   90.00
_cell.angle_gamma   90.00
#
_symmetry.space_group_name_H-M   'P 1'
#
loop_
_entity.id
_entity.type
_entity.pdbx_description
1 polymer ?
#
loop_
_entity_poly.entity_id
_entity_poly.type
_entity_poly.pdbx_seq_one_letter_code
_entity_poly.pdbx_strand_id
1 'polypeptide(L)'
;MAQKKLEKGSHYEKYDLDGDGIVTDEEFEMDQKLVRLENEDKKEDAQRMMAWFALAGMLLYPALVVVSILTGLDKAASILGDMAATYFVSVAAIVAAFFGKEAYIKSKNQG
;
A
#
# COMPACT_ATOMS: atom_id res chain seq x y z
N MET A 1 -20.37 -25.56 -33.48
CA MET A 1 -20.36 -26.07 -32.09
C MET A 1 -21.43 -25.32 -31.34
N ALA A 2 -22.27 -26.01 -30.55
CA ALA A 2 -23.40 -25.39 -29.86
C ALA A 2 -22.90 -24.48 -28.73
N GLN A 3 -23.16 -23.17 -28.84
CA GLN A 3 -22.90 -22.17 -27.80
C GLN A 3 -23.77 -22.48 -26.58
N LYS A 4 -23.14 -22.89 -25.48
CA LYS A 4 -23.83 -23.12 -24.21
C LYS A 4 -24.10 -21.76 -23.56
N LYS A 5 -25.36 -21.33 -23.55
CA LYS A 5 -25.82 -20.19 -22.77
C LYS A 5 -25.69 -20.50 -21.27
N LEU A 6 -25.16 -19.55 -20.52
CA LEU A 6 -25.01 -19.62 -19.07
C LEU A 6 -26.40 -19.68 -18.39
N GLU A 7 -26.50 -20.46 -17.34
CA GLU A 7 -27.68 -20.46 -16.47
C GLU A 7 -27.72 -19.16 -15.65
N LYS A 8 -28.90 -18.52 -15.61
CA LYS A 8 -29.13 -17.30 -14.81
C LYS A 8 -28.81 -17.57 -13.33
N GLY A 9 -27.90 -16.80 -12.77
CA GLY A 9 -27.39 -16.95 -11.40
C GLY A 9 -26.14 -17.83 -11.25
N SER A 10 -25.49 -18.25 -12.35
CA SER A 10 -24.23 -19.00 -12.26
C SER A 10 -23.08 -18.10 -11.79
N HIS A 11 -22.09 -18.68 -11.11
CA HIS A 11 -20.91 -17.97 -10.61
C HIS A 11 -20.09 -17.27 -11.72
N TYR A 12 -20.41 -17.56 -12.99
CA TYR A 12 -19.78 -17.03 -14.19
C TYR A 12 -20.49 -15.83 -14.82
N GLU A 13 -21.70 -15.45 -14.36
CA GLU A 13 -22.37 -14.21 -14.83
C GLU A 13 -21.53 -12.96 -14.59
N LYS A 14 -20.65 -12.96 -13.59
CA LYS A 14 -19.73 -11.84 -13.32
C LYS A 14 -18.67 -11.63 -14.41
N TYR A 15 -18.42 -12.63 -15.25
CA TYR A 15 -17.47 -12.57 -16.35
C TYR A 15 -18.15 -12.21 -17.68
N ASP A 16 -19.48 -12.15 -17.71
CA ASP A 16 -20.29 -11.74 -18.86
C ASP A 16 -20.32 -10.21 -18.88
N LEU A 17 -19.40 -9.61 -19.64
CA LEU A 17 -19.18 -8.16 -19.62
C LEU A 17 -20.17 -7.42 -20.54
N ASP A 18 -20.72 -8.11 -21.55
CA ASP A 18 -21.68 -7.55 -22.50
C ASP A 18 -23.15 -7.94 -22.24
N GLY A 19 -23.39 -8.92 -21.35
CA GLY A 19 -24.71 -9.33 -20.88
C GLY A 19 -25.48 -10.21 -21.86
N ASP A 20 -24.79 -10.86 -22.81
CA ASP A 20 -25.41 -11.71 -23.83
C ASP A 20 -25.71 -13.15 -23.34
N GLY A 21 -25.21 -13.52 -22.15
CA GLY A 21 -25.35 -14.82 -21.52
C GLY A 21 -24.34 -15.87 -21.98
N ILE A 22 -23.27 -15.48 -22.69
CA ILE A 22 -22.19 -16.34 -23.20
C ILE A 22 -20.84 -15.71 -22.85
N VAL A 23 -20.21 -16.20 -21.79
CA VAL A 23 -18.84 -15.76 -21.46
C VAL A 23 -17.86 -16.29 -22.52
N THR A 24 -17.24 -15.36 -23.23
CA THR A 24 -16.17 -15.61 -24.20
C THR A 24 -14.79 -15.59 -23.52
N ASP A 25 -13.79 -16.22 -24.16
CA ASP A 25 -12.41 -16.23 -23.65
C ASP A 25 -11.84 -14.80 -23.55
N GLU A 26 -12.28 -13.90 -24.44
CA GLU A 26 -11.90 -12.49 -24.48
C GLU A 26 -12.42 -11.72 -23.25
N GLU A 27 -13.65 -12.00 -22.82
CA GLU A 27 -14.21 -11.41 -21.60
C GLU A 27 -13.54 -11.94 -20.34
N PHE A 28 -13.16 -13.22 -20.32
CA PHE A 28 -12.36 -13.79 -19.24
C PHE A 28 -10.99 -13.12 -19.11
N GLU A 29 -10.31 -12.86 -20.24
CA GLU A 29 -9.03 -12.13 -20.24
C GLU A 29 -9.20 -10.67 -19.80
N MET A 30 -10.30 -10.05 -20.22
CA MET A 30 -10.60 -8.65 -19.89
C MET A 30 -10.91 -8.48 -18.40
N ASP A 31 -11.69 -9.37 -17.79
CA ASP A 31 -11.93 -9.36 -16.34
C ASP A 31 -10.63 -9.60 -15.55
N GLN A 32 -9.78 -10.54 -15.98
CA GLN A 32 -8.48 -10.75 -15.35
C GLN A 32 -7.58 -9.50 -15.42
N LYS A 33 -7.62 -8.76 -16.54
CA LYS A 33 -6.90 -7.48 -16.68
C LYS A 33 -7.48 -6.42 -15.75
N LEU A 34 -8.80 -6.30 -15.68
CA LEU A 34 -9.49 -5.35 -14.79
C LEU A 34 -9.19 -5.63 -13.31
N VAL A 35 -9.26 -6.89 -12.88
CA VAL A 35 -8.92 -7.31 -11.51
C VAL A 35 -7.45 -7.05 -11.18
N ARG A 36 -6.53 -7.20 -12.15
CA ARG A 36 -5.11 -6.85 -11.96
C ARG A 36 -4.92 -5.34 -11.80
N LEU A 37 -5.54 -4.54 -12.67
CA LEU A 37 -5.52 -3.07 -12.60
C LEU A 37 -6.07 -2.58 -11.25
N GLU A 38 -7.21 -3.10 -10.80
CA GLU A 38 -7.81 -2.69 -9.52
C GLU A 38 -6.92 -3.08 -8.32
N ASN A 39 -6.23 -4.21 -8.40
CA ASN A 39 -5.26 -4.61 -7.38
C ASN A 39 -3.98 -3.78 -7.40
N GLU A 40 -3.57 -3.26 -8.56
CA GLU A 40 -2.44 -2.35 -8.70
C GLU A 40 -2.78 -0.98 -8.11
N ASP A 41 -3.93 -0.41 -8.46
CA ASP A 41 -4.42 0.87 -7.90
C ASP A 41 -4.52 0.82 -6.37
N LYS A 42 -5.10 -0.25 -5.81
CA LYS A 42 -5.18 -0.44 -4.35
C LYS A 42 -3.81 -0.50 -3.68
N LYS A 43 -2.80 -1.08 -4.35
CA LYS A 43 -1.43 -1.13 -3.83
C LYS A 43 -0.76 0.24 -3.89
N GLU A 44 -0.99 1.02 -4.94
CA GLU A 44 -0.46 2.38 -5.03
C GLU A 44 -1.05 3.28 -3.95
N ASP A 45 -2.35 3.20 -3.71
CA ASP A 45 -3.01 3.94 -2.63
C ASP A 45 -2.50 3.49 -1.24
N ALA A 46 -2.32 2.18 -1.02
CA ALA A 46 -1.73 1.68 0.21
C ALA A 46 -0.29 2.19 0.41
N GLN A 47 0.53 2.22 -0.64
CA GLN A 47 1.89 2.77 -0.57
C GLN A 47 1.90 4.26 -0.29
N ARG A 48 1.00 5.03 -0.91
CA ARG A 48 0.87 6.47 -0.68
C ARG A 48 0.45 6.78 0.76
N MET A 49 -0.50 6.03 1.31
CA MET A 49 -0.93 6.19 2.71
C MET A 49 0.19 5.81 3.68
N MET A 50 0.93 4.74 3.40
CA MET A 50 2.09 4.34 4.20
C MET A 50 3.23 5.37 4.11
N ALA A 51 3.47 5.96 2.95
CA ALA A 51 4.43 7.04 2.77
C ALA A 51 4.03 8.27 3.59
N TRP A 52 2.75 8.67 3.57
CA TRP A 52 2.26 9.77 4.41
C TRP A 52 2.40 9.49 5.90
N PHE A 53 2.13 8.27 6.34
CA PHE A 53 2.33 7.87 7.73
C PHE A 53 3.82 7.93 8.14
N ALA A 54 4.72 7.45 7.28
CA ALA A 54 6.15 7.51 7.52
C ALA A 54 6.68 8.96 7.54
N LEU A 55 6.22 9.81 6.61
CA LEU A 55 6.55 11.23 6.57
C LEU A 55 6.06 11.96 7.83
N ALA A 56 4.82 11.72 8.25
CA ALA A 56 4.26 12.28 9.48
C ALA A 56 5.05 11.82 10.72
N GLY A 57 5.41 10.54 10.80
CA GLY A 57 6.23 9.98 11.87
C GLY A 57 7.61 10.63 11.95
N MET A 58 8.32 10.77 10.82
CA MET A 58 9.63 11.41 10.78
C MET A 58 9.58 12.91 11.15
N LEU A 59 8.49 13.61 10.84
CA LEU A 59 8.32 15.02 11.15
C LEU A 59 7.89 15.28 12.60
N LEU A 60 7.29 14.28 13.27
CA LEU A 60 6.78 14.41 14.63
C LEU A 60 7.89 14.74 15.64
N TYR A 61 9.04 14.07 15.54
CA TYR A 61 10.15 14.30 16.46
C TYR A 61 10.76 15.71 16.33
N PRO A 62 11.11 16.23 15.12
CA PRO A 62 11.53 17.63 14.95
C PRO A 62 10.46 18.64 15.40
N ALA A 63 9.18 18.36 15.16
CA ALA A 63 8.10 19.24 15.61
C ALA A 63 8.06 19.36 17.15
N LEU A 64 8.25 18.25 17.87
CA LEU A 64 8.32 18.25 19.34
C LEU A 64 9.57 18.97 19.88
N VAL A 65 10.70 18.90 19.17
CA VAL A 65 11.91 19.67 19.50
C VAL A 65 11.60 21.17 19.41
N VAL A 66 10.99 21.62 18.31
CA VAL A 66 10.61 23.03 18.13
C VAL A 66 9.63 23.49 19.21
N VAL A 67 8.60 22.69 19.53
CA VAL A 67 7.65 23.00 20.61
C VAL A 67 8.35 23.10 21.97
N SER A 68 9.29 22.20 22.27
CA SER A 68 10.04 22.23 23.53
C SER A 68 10.83 23.54 23.68
N ILE A 69 11.48 23.99 22.60
CA ILE A 69 12.19 25.27 22.57
C ILE A 69 11.21 26.45 22.79
N LEU A 70 10.05 26.44 22.11
CA LEU A 70 9.04 27.50 22.25
C LEU A 70 8.44 27.59 23.66
N THR A 71 8.37 26.47 24.38
CA THR A 71 7.90 26.43 25.78
C THR A 71 8.98 26.74 26.81
N GLY A 72 10.22 27.05 26.39
CA GLY A 72 11.35 27.34 27.29
C GLY A 72 11.94 26.11 27.98
N LEU A 73 11.69 24.91 27.46
CA LEU A 73 12.20 23.64 27.98
C LEU A 73 13.59 23.32 27.38
N ASP A 74 14.58 24.19 27.63
CA ASP A 74 15.91 24.11 27.01
C ASP A 74 16.63 22.78 27.29
N LYS A 75 16.47 22.22 28.49
CA LYS A 75 17.00 20.90 28.85
C LYS A 75 16.35 19.76 28.04
N ALA A 76 15.05 19.84 27.80
CA ALA A 76 14.35 18.82 27.02
C ALA A 76 14.73 18.92 25.54
N ALA A 77 14.89 20.13 25.00
CA ALA A 77 15.37 20.35 23.63
C ALA A 77 16.78 19.79 23.41
N SER A 78 17.70 19.99 24.37
CA SER A 78 19.06 19.41 24.31
C SER A 78 19.02 17.89 24.34
N ILE A 79 18.32 17.29 25.31
CA ILE A 79 18.22 15.82 25.43
C ILE A 79 17.57 15.21 24.20
N LEU A 80 16.51 15.86 23.69
CA LEU A 80 15.91 15.46 22.42
C LEU A 80 17.00 15.51 21.35
N GLY A 81 17.62 16.67 21.07
CA GLY A 81 18.65 16.83 20.04
C GLY A 81 19.78 15.79 20.11
N ASP A 82 20.26 15.45 21.30
CA ASP A 82 21.33 14.46 21.52
C ASP A 82 20.90 13.03 21.10
N MET A 83 19.61 12.72 21.17
CA MET A 83 19.03 11.43 20.75
C MET A 83 18.56 11.41 19.29
N ALA A 84 18.69 12.51 18.54
CA ALA A 84 18.17 12.62 17.18
C ALA A 84 18.70 11.52 16.26
N ALA A 85 20.01 11.26 16.31
CA ALA A 85 20.64 10.21 15.51
C ALA A 85 20.03 8.84 15.79
N THR A 86 19.83 8.48 17.06
CA THR A 86 19.23 7.19 17.45
C THR A 86 17.78 7.07 16.97
N TYR A 87 17.01 8.16 17.04
CA TYR A 87 15.64 8.18 16.54
C TYR A 87 15.57 7.95 15.03
N PHE A 88 16.32 8.73 14.24
CA PHE A 88 16.31 8.61 12.78
C PHE A 88 16.82 7.25 12.30
N VAL A 89 17.88 6.72 12.93
CA VAL A 89 18.39 5.38 12.62
C VAL A 89 17.35 4.29 12.96
N SER A 90 16.68 4.40 14.10
CA SER A 90 15.63 3.45 14.49
C SER A 90 14.43 3.48 13.56
N VAL A 91 13.95 4.68 13.18
CA VAL A 91 12.86 4.84 12.23
C VAL A 91 13.25 4.30 10.85
N ALA A 92 14.47 4.60 10.37
CA ALA A 92 14.98 4.07 9.12
C ALA A 92 15.07 2.53 9.13
N ALA A 93 15.49 1.92 10.25
CA ALA A 93 15.54 0.47 10.39
C ALA A 93 14.14 -0.17 10.35
N ILE A 94 13.14 0.43 11.02
CA ILE A 94 11.75 -0.03 10.96
C ILE A 94 11.25 0.09 9.52
N VAL A 95 11.39 1.25 8.90
CA VAL A 95 10.99 1.49 7.50
C VAL A 95 11.65 0.48 6.57
N ALA A 96 12.97 0.25 6.70
CA ALA A 96 13.70 -0.73 5.91
C ALA A 96 13.19 -2.17 6.12
N ALA A 97 12.84 -2.56 7.35
CA ALA A 97 12.23 -3.86 7.62
C ALA A 97 10.85 -4.01 6.95
N PHE A 98 10.03 -2.96 6.99
CA PHE A 98 8.70 -2.95 6.37
C PHE A 98 8.74 -2.92 4.84
N PHE A 99 9.65 -2.15 4.22
CA PHE A 99 9.80 -2.18 2.76
C PHE A 99 10.54 -3.44 2.29
N GLY A 100 11.49 -3.93 3.09
CA GLY A 100 12.21 -5.17 2.83
C GLY A 100 11.30 -6.40 2.82
N LYS A 101 10.37 -6.52 3.79
CA LYS A 101 9.38 -7.62 3.79
C LYS A 101 8.44 -7.55 2.57
N GLU A 102 7.99 -6.35 2.19
CA GLU A 102 7.07 -6.17 1.04
C GLU A 102 7.77 -6.53 -0.28
N ALA A 103 9.03 -6.09 -0.44
CA ALA A 103 9.88 -6.46 -1.58
C ALA A 103 10.15 -7.97 -1.63
N TYR A 104 10.42 -8.59 -0.49
CA TYR A 104 10.64 -10.03 -0.39
C TYR A 104 9.38 -10.82 -0.79
N ILE A 105 8.21 -10.47 -0.27
CA ILE A 105 6.93 -11.10 -0.64
C ILE A 105 6.64 -10.90 -2.14
N LYS A 106 6.88 -9.71 -2.68
CA LYS A 106 6.71 -9.42 -4.12
C LYS A 106 7.62 -10.30 -4.98
N SER A 107 8.89 -10.48 -4.59
CA SER A 107 9.83 -11.36 -5.32
C SER A 107 9.40 -12.83 -5.32
N LYS A 108 8.75 -13.30 -4.25
CA LYS A 108 8.30 -14.69 -4.14
C LYS A 108 7.01 -14.98 -4.93
N ASN A 109 6.17 -13.96 -5.16
CA ASN A 109 4.93 -14.11 -5.93
C ASN A 109 5.12 -13.90 -7.45
N GLN A 110 6.32 -13.51 -7.91
CA GLN A 110 6.65 -13.30 -9.32
C GLN A 110 7.57 -14.38 -9.93
N GLY A 111 7.94 -15.42 -9.16
CA GLY A 111 8.67 -16.61 -9.63
C GLY A 111 7.83 -17.86 -9.48
#